data_AF-A0A519CER9-F1
#
_entry.id   AF-A0A519CER9-F1
#
_cell.length_a   1.000
_cell.length_b   1.000
_cell.length_c   1.000
_cell.angle_alpha   90.00
_cell.angle_beta   90.00
_cell.angle_gamma   90.00
#
_symmetry.space_group_name_H-M   'P 1'
#
loop_
_entity.id
_entity.type
_entity.pdbx_description
1 polymer ?
#
loop_
_entity_poly.entity_id
_entity_poly.type
_entity_poly.pdbx_seq_one_letter_code
_entity_poly.pdbx_strand_id
1 'polypeptide(L)'
;MEDEGRVLIRAGDIEIDISGAQTSVEERLVKIREDDTWSIALSRIRNAREIAIQAAIEAAKESGLPERGSAFKALIENCNLIRKPDQVLGAIQYLRDVEGINDSPPRVLNQIFIDAGLEPPGNLSLYLNRLRERGYLTIPPSAMEKNRYAILTLEGRAHLDKRSRF
;
A
#
# COMPACT_ATOMS: atom_id res chain seq x y z
N MET A 1 -6.45 -15.61 -39.90
CA MET A 1 -6.84 -14.95 -38.66
C MET A 1 -5.63 -14.17 -38.22
N GLU A 2 -5.66 -12.85 -38.32
CA GLU A 2 -4.63 -12.01 -37.72
C GLU A 2 -4.83 -12.05 -36.21
N ASP A 3 -3.81 -12.48 -35.46
CA ASP A 3 -3.83 -12.46 -34.00
C ASP A 3 -3.75 -11.01 -33.52
N GLU A 4 -4.89 -10.48 -33.07
CA GLU A 4 -4.98 -9.19 -32.38
C GLU A 4 -4.51 -9.35 -30.93
N GLY A 5 -3.47 -8.59 -30.57
CA GLY A 5 -3.01 -8.40 -29.21
C GLY A 5 -3.56 -7.10 -28.63
N ARG A 6 -3.87 -7.12 -27.34
CA ARG A 6 -4.15 -5.90 -26.57
C ARG A 6 -3.52 -5.98 -25.19
N VAL A 7 -2.90 -4.89 -24.76
CA VAL A 7 -2.34 -4.72 -23.43
C VAL A 7 -2.92 -3.45 -22.82
N LEU A 8 -3.66 -3.63 -21.73
CA LEU A 8 -4.22 -2.55 -20.94
C LEU A 8 -3.51 -2.51 -19.58
N ILE A 9 -2.87 -1.39 -19.27
CA ILE A 9 -2.20 -1.16 -18.00
C ILE A 9 -2.85 0.04 -17.33
N ARG A 10 -3.36 -0.17 -16.11
CA ARG A 10 -4.00 0.88 -15.33
C ARG A 10 -3.32 0.99 -13.97
N ALA A 11 -2.74 2.16 -13.70
CA ALA A 11 -2.08 2.48 -12.44
C ALA A 11 -2.53 3.85 -11.95
N GLY A 12 -3.41 3.88 -10.95
CA GLY A 12 -4.02 5.12 -10.46
C GLY A 12 -4.90 5.79 -11.53
N ASP A 13 -4.56 7.02 -11.90
CA ASP A 13 -5.16 7.84 -12.96
C ASP A 13 -4.51 7.65 -14.33
N ILE A 14 -3.46 6.83 -14.43
CA ILE A 14 -2.77 6.54 -15.69
C ILE A 14 -3.36 5.29 -16.32
N GLU A 15 -3.83 5.43 -17.57
CA GLU A 15 -4.32 4.34 -18.41
C GLU A 15 -3.49 4.30 -19.69
N ILE A 16 -2.83 3.16 -19.93
CA ILE A 16 -2.08 2.88 -21.16
C ILE A 16 -2.78 1.71 -21.83
N ASP A 17 -3.33 1.99 -23.01
CA ASP A 17 -4.04 1.01 -23.84
C ASP A 17 -3.31 0.86 -25.17
N ILE A 18 -2.78 -0.32 -25.43
CA ILE A 18 -2.07 -0.65 -26.66
C ILE A 18 -2.81 -1.82 -27.30
N SER A 19 -3.38 -1.60 -28.48
CA SER A 19 -4.03 -2.63 -29.29
C SER A 19 -3.43 -2.67 -30.70
N GLY A 20 -3.46 -3.86 -31.31
CA GLY A 20 -3.02 -4.08 -32.69
C GLY A 20 -2.57 -5.51 -32.93
N ALA A 21 -1.93 -5.78 -34.08
CA ALA A 21 -1.35 -7.08 -34.36
C ALA A 21 -0.32 -7.47 -33.29
N GLN A 22 -0.30 -8.75 -32.89
CA GLN A 22 0.50 -9.24 -31.76
C GLN A 22 1.98 -8.82 -31.82
N THR A 23 2.62 -8.90 -32.99
CA THR A 23 4.00 -8.44 -33.23
C THR A 23 4.20 -6.94 -33.04
N SER A 24 3.22 -6.13 -33.45
CA SER A 24 3.23 -4.67 -33.26
C SER A 24 3.08 -4.28 -31.79
N VAL A 25 2.28 -5.04 -31.03
CA VAL A 25 2.12 -4.87 -29.59
C VAL A 25 3.42 -5.23 -28.86
N GLU A 26 4.09 -6.31 -29.27
CA GLU A 26 5.35 -6.78 -28.69
C GLU A 26 6.50 -5.80 -28.94
N GLU A 27 6.64 -5.29 -30.17
CA GLU A 27 7.65 -4.26 -30.52
C GLU A 27 7.41 -2.95 -29.76
N ARG A 28 6.15 -2.53 -29.60
CA ARG A 28 5.79 -1.35 -28.80
C ARG A 28 6.10 -1.57 -27.32
N LEU A 29 5.84 -2.76 -26.78
CA LEU A 29 6.17 -3.11 -25.39
C LEU A 29 7.69 -3.09 -25.15
N VAL A 30 8.48 -3.59 -26.09
CA VAL A 30 9.95 -3.58 -25.97
C VAL A 30 10.50 -2.16 -26.00
N LYS A 31 10.04 -1.31 -26.94
CA LYS A 31 10.44 0.11 -26.98
C LYS A 31 10.06 0.87 -25.72
N ILE A 32 8.85 0.61 -25.22
CA ILE A 32 8.35 1.21 -23.98
C ILE A 32 9.17 0.74 -22.76
N ARG A 33 9.64 -0.52 -22.74
CA ARG A 33 10.49 -1.08 -21.68
C ARG A 33 11.92 -0.52 -21.69
N GLU A 34 12.44 -0.16 -22.86
CA GLU A 34 13.81 0.37 -23.03
C GLU A 34 13.91 1.88 -22.82
N ASP A 35 12.79 2.62 -22.88
CA ASP A 35 12.77 4.06 -22.60
C ASP A 35 12.84 4.34 -21.07
N ASP A 36 13.79 5.19 -20.68
CA ASP A 36 13.99 5.75 -19.32
C ASP A 36 12.72 6.37 -18.71
N THR A 37 11.71 6.59 -19.53
CA THR A 37 10.38 7.08 -19.16
C THR A 37 9.66 6.16 -18.16
N TRP A 38 9.89 4.83 -18.18
CA TRP A 38 9.29 3.91 -17.19
C TRP A 38 9.89 4.02 -15.80
N SER A 39 11.23 4.09 -15.72
CA SER A 39 11.90 4.28 -14.44
C SER A 39 11.58 5.66 -13.87
N ILE A 40 11.46 6.68 -14.72
CA ILE A 40 11.10 8.06 -14.34
C ILE A 40 9.63 8.20 -13.97
N ALA A 41 8.68 7.56 -14.69
CA ALA A 41 7.26 7.60 -14.36
C ALA A 41 6.95 6.81 -13.08
N LEU A 42 7.52 5.61 -12.92
CA LEU A 42 7.44 4.86 -11.67
C LEU A 42 8.15 5.59 -10.54
N SER A 43 9.30 6.24 -10.78
CA SER A 43 9.97 7.07 -9.77
C SER A 43 9.20 8.35 -9.46
N ARG A 44 8.43 8.94 -10.39
CA ARG A 44 7.57 10.11 -10.13
C ARG A 44 6.32 9.73 -9.33
N ILE A 45 5.71 8.57 -9.64
CA ILE A 45 4.60 7.99 -8.86
C ILE A 45 5.08 7.59 -7.46
N ARG A 46 6.29 7.04 -7.35
CA ARG A 46 6.96 6.75 -6.08
C ARG A 46 7.29 8.02 -5.31
N ASN A 47 7.81 9.06 -5.98
CA ASN A 47 8.14 10.36 -5.38
C ASN A 47 6.91 11.10 -4.87
N ALA A 48 5.78 11.16 -5.59
CA ALA A 48 4.58 11.84 -5.08
C ALA A 48 4.00 11.16 -3.83
N ARG A 49 4.07 9.83 -3.76
CA ARG A 49 3.69 9.02 -2.59
C ARG A 49 4.70 9.13 -1.44
N GLU A 50 5.98 9.09 -1.76
CA GLU A 50 7.07 9.35 -0.80
C GLU A 50 6.95 10.77 -0.27
N ILE A 51 6.55 11.78 -1.04
CA ILE A 51 6.34 13.14 -0.53
C ILE A 51 5.20 13.21 0.50
N ALA A 52 4.09 12.51 0.32
CA ALA A 52 3.00 12.51 1.31
C ALA A 52 3.38 11.77 2.61
N ILE A 53 4.08 10.63 2.49
CA ILE A 53 4.60 9.87 3.64
C ILE A 53 5.75 10.64 4.30
N GLN A 54 6.64 11.23 3.52
CA GLN A 54 7.78 12.02 3.96
C GLN A 54 7.32 13.32 4.61
N ALA A 55 6.27 13.99 4.11
CA ALA A 55 5.65 15.13 4.76
C ALA A 55 5.00 14.74 6.09
N ALA A 56 4.38 13.55 6.18
CA ALA A 56 3.91 13.01 7.45
C ALA A 56 5.08 12.68 8.40
N ILE A 57 6.20 12.16 7.89
CA ILE A 57 7.43 11.85 8.65
C ILE A 57 8.16 13.13 9.08
N GLU A 58 8.20 14.17 8.26
CA GLU A 58 8.86 15.46 8.52
C GLU A 58 8.03 16.28 9.51
N ALA A 59 6.70 16.32 9.34
CA ALA A 59 5.80 16.89 10.34
C ALA A 59 5.90 16.15 11.69
N ALA A 60 6.10 14.83 11.67
CA ALA A 60 6.36 14.03 12.86
C ALA A 60 7.73 14.31 13.50
N LYS A 61 8.77 14.61 12.70
CA LYS A 61 10.11 14.95 13.20
C LYS A 61 10.19 16.37 13.75
N GLU A 62 9.56 17.35 13.08
CA GLU A 62 9.55 18.77 13.50
C GLU A 62 8.74 19.01 14.78
N SER A 63 7.76 18.15 15.06
CA SER A 63 6.97 18.20 16.30
C SER A 63 7.66 17.57 17.52
N GLY A 64 8.88 17.02 17.36
CA GLY A 64 9.69 16.49 18.47
C GLY A 64 9.12 15.24 19.16
N LEU A 65 8.50 14.33 18.39
CA LEU A 65 7.71 13.22 18.94
C LEU A 65 8.47 12.27 19.88
N PRO A 66 7.79 11.87 20.96
CA PRO A 66 7.59 10.46 21.22
C PRO A 66 6.11 10.12 21.38
N GLU A 67 5.31 10.08 20.31
CA GLU A 67 3.96 9.48 20.38
C GLU A 67 3.60 8.78 19.06
N ARG A 68 4.13 7.58 18.86
CA ARG A 68 3.73 6.60 17.84
C ARG A 68 2.21 6.59 17.54
N GLY A 69 1.41 6.70 18.59
CA GLY A 69 -0.03 6.76 18.50
C GLY A 69 -0.58 7.99 17.78
N SER A 70 -0.05 9.18 18.03
CA SER A 70 -0.55 10.41 17.40
C SER A 70 -0.23 10.46 15.91
N ALA A 71 0.95 9.98 15.50
CA ALA A 71 1.31 9.84 14.10
C ALA A 71 0.42 8.81 13.37
N PHE A 72 0.13 7.67 14.00
CA PHE A 72 -0.82 6.71 13.44
C PHE A 72 -2.24 7.28 13.36
N LYS A 73 -2.69 8.00 14.39
CA LYS A 73 -4.00 8.67 14.40
C LYS A 73 -4.13 9.67 13.25
N ALA A 74 -3.12 10.51 13.03
CA ALA A 74 -3.10 11.46 11.92
C ALA A 74 -3.19 10.76 10.56
N LEU A 75 -2.53 9.61 10.38
CA LEU A 75 -2.68 8.80 9.15
C LEU A 75 -4.12 8.33 8.96
N ILE A 76 -4.74 7.82 10.01
CA ILE A 76 -6.12 7.30 9.96
C ILE A 76 -7.11 8.42 9.62
N GLU A 77 -6.94 9.60 10.21
CA GLU A 77 -7.79 10.77 9.99
C GLU A 77 -7.57 11.37 8.59
N ASN A 78 -6.32 11.59 8.18
CA ASN A 78 -5.98 12.19 6.88
C ASN A 78 -6.34 11.29 5.70
N CYS A 79 -6.20 9.97 5.85
CA CYS A 79 -6.59 9.01 4.82
C CYS A 79 -8.07 8.59 4.93
N ASN A 80 -8.84 9.20 5.83
CA ASN A 80 -10.26 8.92 6.07
C ASN A 80 -10.57 7.42 6.23
N LEU A 81 -9.70 6.71 6.97
CA LEU A 81 -9.82 5.26 7.19
C LEU A 81 -10.84 4.98 8.29
N ILE A 82 -12.12 5.08 7.94
CA ILE A 82 -13.23 4.94 8.90
C ILE A 82 -13.46 3.47 9.29
N ARG A 83 -13.35 2.55 8.33
CA ARG A 83 -13.73 1.15 8.55
C ARG A 83 -12.60 0.39 9.21
N LYS A 84 -12.91 -0.43 10.21
CA LYS A 84 -11.91 -1.25 10.93
C LYS A 84 -10.98 -2.09 10.02
N PRO A 85 -11.45 -2.76 8.93
CA PRO A 85 -10.53 -3.42 7.99
C PRO A 85 -9.51 -2.48 7.35
N ASP A 86 -9.93 -1.27 6.99
CA ASP A 86 -9.08 -0.27 6.33
C ASP A 86 -8.07 0.30 7.35
N GLN A 87 -8.48 0.51 8.59
CA GLN A 87 -7.60 0.88 9.69
C GLN A 87 -6.55 -0.21 9.97
N VAL A 88 -6.91 -1.49 9.89
CA VAL A 88 -5.97 -2.62 10.03
C VAL A 88 -4.94 -2.62 8.90
N LEU A 89 -5.36 -2.37 7.65
CA LEU A 89 -4.43 -2.20 6.53
C LEU A 89 -3.50 -1.00 6.75
N GLY A 90 -4.06 0.15 7.18
CA GLY A 90 -3.29 1.34 7.52
C GLY A 90 -2.26 1.09 8.64
N ALA A 91 -2.64 0.34 9.67
CA ALA A 91 -1.73 -0.02 10.77
C ALA A 91 -0.56 -0.89 10.28
N ILE A 92 -0.83 -1.90 9.45
CA ILE A 92 0.23 -2.73 8.87
C ILE A 92 1.16 -1.89 8.01
N GLN A 93 0.61 -1.02 7.15
CA GLN A 93 1.41 -0.16 6.29
C GLN A 93 2.28 0.80 7.12
N TYR A 94 1.71 1.42 8.17
CA TYR A 94 2.45 2.30 9.07
C TYR A 94 3.61 1.56 9.76
N LEU A 95 3.36 0.39 10.34
CA LEU A 95 4.41 -0.40 11.01
C LEU A 95 5.55 -0.78 10.06
N ARG A 96 5.23 -1.13 8.81
CA ARG A 96 6.23 -1.58 7.81
C ARG A 96 6.99 -0.41 7.18
N ASP A 97 6.25 0.56 6.67
CA ASP A 97 6.80 1.61 5.81
C ASP A 97 7.27 2.83 6.62
N VAL A 98 6.70 3.08 7.81
CA VAL A 98 7.06 4.23 8.66
C VAL A 98 7.98 3.80 9.81
N GLU A 99 7.61 2.76 10.56
CA GLU A 99 8.42 2.32 11.72
C GLU A 99 9.50 1.28 11.38
N GLY A 100 9.47 0.71 10.18
CA GLY A 100 10.40 -0.37 9.80
C GLY A 100 10.24 -1.66 10.61
N ILE A 101 9.15 -1.80 11.37
CA ILE A 101 8.84 -2.99 12.15
C ILE A 101 8.23 -4.03 11.22
N ASN A 102 9.01 -5.04 10.85
CA ASN A 102 8.54 -6.16 10.02
C ASN A 102 7.84 -7.27 10.82
N ASP A 103 8.21 -7.42 12.10
CA ASP A 103 7.61 -8.39 13.01
C ASP A 103 6.55 -7.71 13.88
N SER A 104 5.29 -7.74 13.43
CA SER A 104 4.16 -7.15 14.16
C SER A 104 3.10 -8.21 14.49
N PRO A 105 3.26 -8.98 15.59
CA PRO A 105 2.21 -9.89 16.04
C PRO A 105 0.95 -9.10 16.43
N PRO A 106 -0.23 -9.75 16.56
CA PRO A 106 -1.49 -9.07 16.88
C PRO A 106 -1.41 -8.10 18.07
N ARG A 107 -0.64 -8.43 19.11
CA ARG A 107 -0.40 -7.53 20.26
C ARG A 107 0.23 -6.19 19.87
N VAL A 108 1.19 -6.18 18.94
CA VAL A 108 1.86 -4.95 18.47
C VAL A 108 0.90 -4.11 17.64
N LEU A 109 0.12 -4.77 16.77
CA LEU A 109 -0.95 -4.10 16.02
C LEU A 109 -1.98 -3.51 16.98
N ASN A 110 -2.49 -4.24 17.97
CA ASN A 110 -3.45 -3.67 18.92
C ASN A 110 -2.86 -2.49 19.71
N GLN A 111 -1.58 -2.56 20.08
CA GLN A 111 -0.94 -1.48 20.83
C GLN A 111 -0.95 -0.16 20.06
N ILE A 112 -0.76 -0.16 18.74
CA ILE A 112 -0.76 1.10 17.99
C ILE A 112 -2.13 1.79 17.97
N PHE A 113 -3.22 1.02 18.00
CA PHE A 113 -4.57 1.57 18.16
C PHE A 113 -4.75 2.19 19.55
N ILE A 114 -4.30 1.50 20.59
CA ILE A 114 -4.36 1.99 21.97
C ILE A 114 -3.54 3.28 22.13
N ASP A 115 -2.30 3.27 21.63
CA ASP A 115 -1.42 4.43 21.65
C ASP A 115 -2.06 5.63 20.92
N ALA A 116 -2.83 5.37 19.85
CA ALA A 116 -3.56 6.38 19.09
C ALA A 116 -4.89 6.84 19.73
N GLY A 117 -5.26 6.30 20.90
CA GLY A 117 -6.57 6.54 21.51
C GLY A 117 -7.74 6.00 20.69
N LEU A 118 -7.49 5.03 19.81
CA LEU A 118 -8.49 4.36 18.99
C LEU A 118 -8.87 3.01 19.62
N GLU A 119 -10.12 2.61 19.43
CA GLU A 119 -10.53 1.27 19.84
C GLU A 119 -9.83 0.21 18.96
N PRO A 120 -9.18 -0.81 19.54
CA PRO A 120 -8.59 -1.89 18.76
C PRO A 120 -9.64 -2.70 17.98
N PRO A 121 -9.25 -3.38 16.89
CA PRO A 121 -10.13 -4.22 16.07
C PRO A 121 -10.67 -5.49 16.75
N GLY A 122 -10.21 -5.83 17.96
CA GLY A 122 -10.59 -7.07 18.63
C GLY A 122 -9.91 -8.29 17.99
N ASN A 123 -10.66 -9.13 17.26
CA ASN A 123 -10.13 -10.36 16.66
C ASN A 123 -9.27 -10.09 15.41
N LEU A 124 -8.03 -9.64 15.63
CA LEU A 124 -7.07 -9.33 14.56
C LEU A 124 -6.80 -10.50 13.63
N SER A 125 -6.68 -11.73 14.14
CA SER A 125 -6.41 -12.90 13.31
C SER A 125 -7.51 -13.09 12.26
N LEU A 126 -8.78 -12.87 12.62
CA LEU A 126 -9.90 -12.93 11.69
C LEU A 126 -9.81 -11.81 10.63
N TYR A 127 -9.48 -10.58 11.03
CA TYR A 127 -9.28 -9.48 10.07
C TYR A 127 -8.15 -9.78 9.10
N LEU A 128 -7.00 -10.24 9.59
CA LEU A 128 -5.84 -10.56 8.77
C LEU A 128 -6.16 -11.67 7.77
N ASN A 129 -6.86 -12.73 8.20
CA ASN A 129 -7.26 -13.81 7.31
C ASN A 129 -8.24 -13.31 6.23
N ARG A 130 -9.28 -12.56 6.59
CA ARG A 130 -10.24 -12.01 5.62
C ARG A 130 -9.60 -11.03 4.63
N LEU A 131 -8.65 -10.22 5.09
CA LEU A 131 -7.91 -9.29 4.24
C LEU A 131 -6.97 -10.05 3.28
N ARG A 132 -6.38 -11.17 3.71
CA ARG A 132 -5.62 -12.07 2.84
C ARG A 132 -6.51 -12.78 1.81
N GLU A 133 -7.66 -13.31 2.22
CA GLU A 133 -8.65 -13.94 1.34
C GLU A 133 -9.13 -12.98 0.24
N ARG A 134 -9.22 -11.68 0.55
CA ARG A 134 -9.54 -10.61 -0.40
C ARG A 134 -8.37 -10.17 -1.28
N GLY A 135 -7.19 -10.77 -1.13
CA GLY A 135 -6.00 -10.38 -1.91
C GLY A 135 -5.32 -9.10 -1.45
N TYR A 136 -5.73 -8.48 -0.34
CA TYR A 136 -5.18 -7.19 0.12
C TYR A 136 -3.90 -7.35 0.95
N LEU A 137 -3.73 -8.51 1.57
CA LEU A 137 -2.53 -8.86 2.32
C LEU A 137 -1.90 -10.13 1.75
N THR A 138 -0.57 -10.19 1.82
CA THR A 138 0.20 -11.40 1.57
C THR A 138 1.22 -11.60 2.68
N ILE A 139 1.73 -12.83 2.81
CA ILE A 139 2.82 -13.14 3.72
C ILE A 139 4.04 -13.47 2.86
N PRO A 140 5.19 -12.82 3.09
CA PRO A 140 6.41 -13.13 2.37
C PRO A 140 6.76 -14.62 2.52
N PRO A 141 7.24 -15.29 1.46
CA PRO A 141 7.63 -16.71 1.54
C PRO A 141 8.70 -16.98 2.62
N SER A 142 9.56 -16.00 2.88
CA SER A 142 10.60 -16.05 3.93
C SER A 142 10.06 -16.07 5.36
N ALA A 143 8.75 -15.86 5.56
CA ALA A 143 8.15 -15.57 6.86
C ALA A 143 7.30 -16.73 7.44
N MET A 144 7.45 -17.95 6.90
CA MET A 144 6.76 -19.18 7.35
C MET A 144 5.25 -19.01 7.54
N GLU A 145 4.58 -18.29 6.64
CA GLU A 145 3.12 -18.09 6.61
C GLU A 145 2.49 -17.48 7.89
N LYS A 146 3.28 -16.83 8.75
CA LYS A 146 2.74 -16.21 9.98
C LYS A 146 2.18 -14.82 9.72
N ASN A 147 0.94 -14.60 10.15
CA ASN A 147 0.22 -13.31 10.06
C ASN A 147 1.00 -12.10 10.62
N ARG A 148 1.93 -12.34 11.55
CA ARG A 148 2.79 -11.28 12.14
C ARG A 148 3.70 -10.57 11.14
N TYR A 149 3.94 -11.19 9.98
CA TYR A 149 4.77 -10.65 8.90
C TYR A 149 3.93 -10.26 7.67
N ALA A 150 2.61 -10.21 7.79
CA ALA A 150 1.76 -9.81 6.68
C ALA A 150 2.16 -8.41 6.18
N ILE A 151 2.14 -8.24 4.87
CA ILE A 151 2.39 -6.99 4.16
C ILE A 151 1.25 -6.73 3.18
N LEU A 152 1.03 -5.47 2.82
CA LEU A 152 0.03 -5.12 1.82
C LEU A 152 0.50 -5.55 0.43
N THR A 153 -0.43 -6.14 -0.33
CA THR A 153 -0.26 -6.34 -1.77
C THR A 153 -0.43 -5.03 -2.52
N LEU A 154 -0.15 -5.03 -3.82
CA LEU A 154 -0.47 -3.90 -4.69
C LEU A 154 -1.96 -3.56 -4.66
N GLU A 155 -2.83 -4.57 -4.63
CA GLU A 155 -4.28 -4.38 -4.55
C GLU A 155 -4.72 -3.79 -3.21
N GLY A 156 -4.17 -4.26 -2.09
CA GLY A 156 -4.45 -3.71 -0.77
C GLY A 156 -4.04 -2.24 -0.63
N ARG A 157 -2.89 -1.87 -1.22
CA ARG A 157 -2.45 -0.47 -1.30
C ARG A 157 -3.39 0.36 -2.16
N ALA A 158 -3.71 -0.09 -3.37
CA ALA A 158 -4.65 0.60 -4.25
C ALA A 158 -6.05 0.74 -3.63
N HIS A 159 -6.48 -0.21 -2.81
CA HIS A 159 -7.72 -0.12 -2.04
C HIS A 159 -7.68 1.01 -1.01
N LEU A 160 -6.56 1.18 -0.28
CA LEU A 160 -6.37 2.32 0.63
C LEU A 160 -6.30 3.65 -0.12
N ASP A 161 -5.57 3.71 -1.24
CA ASP A 161 -5.42 4.93 -2.03
C ASP A 161 -6.76 5.42 -2.61
N LYS A 162 -7.66 4.50 -2.99
CA LYS A 162 -9.03 4.83 -3.42
C LYS A 162 -9.88 5.42 -2.29
N ARG A 163 -9.57 5.08 -1.03
CA ARG A 163 -10.29 5.54 0.16
C ARG A 163 -9.77 6.87 0.68
N SER A 164 -8.49 7.15 0.49
CA SER A 164 -7.81 8.36 0.95
C SER A 164 -7.99 9.57 0.02
N ARG A 165 -8.67 9.42 -1.13
CA ARG A 165 -9.02 10.55 -2.00
C ARG A 165 -10.30 11.24 -1.52
N PHE A 166 -10.11 12.27 -0.71
CA PHE A 166 -10.96 13.47 -0.63
C PHE A 166 -10.08 14.70 -0.81
#